data_AF-A0A177AMV2-F1
#
_entry.id   AF-A0A177AMV2-F1
#
_cell.length_a   1.000
_cell.length_b   1.000
_cell.length_c   1.000
_cell.angle_alpha   90.00
_cell.angle_beta   90.00
_cell.angle_gamma   90.00
#
_symmetry.space_group_name_H-M   'P 1'
#
loop_
_entity.id
_entity.type
_entity.pdbx_description
1 polymer ?
#
loop_
_entity_poly.entity_id
_entity_poly.type
_entity_poly.pdbx_seq_one_letter_code
_entity_poly.pdbx_strand_id
1 'polypeptide(L)'
;MVARLKLKEIDGKAPPGVESAAKFDSTRGNSPGPDTIRINTLDGVTANPTPDGFSYNPRCLRRDISENAAVSTRTNATVSLLTTHDNIADFQDYMQDIFAQSILFASSGNPAWLHHANVDRIWWIWQNQDLATRQNAIAGQTHMAGDGVPTTLEDDQFFQVNEKVPKLKDLLTTLGGADGGFCYIYQYSHNPLSR
;
A
#
# COMPACT_ATOMS: atom_id res chain seq x y z
N MET A 1 23.84 -12.04 3.63
CA MET A 1 24.45 -11.05 2.70
C MET A 1 23.79 -9.70 2.88
N VAL A 2 24.51 -8.70 3.39
CA VAL A 2 24.02 -7.31 3.52
C VAL A 2 24.48 -6.56 2.28
N ALA A 3 23.55 -6.21 1.39
CA ALA A 3 23.85 -5.31 0.28
C ALA A 3 24.00 -3.88 0.85
N ARG A 4 25.24 -3.45 1.08
CA ARG A 4 25.54 -2.06 1.40
C ARG A 4 25.54 -1.26 0.10
N LEU A 5 24.42 -0.61 -0.21
CA LEU A 5 24.40 0.48 -1.18
C LEU A 5 25.26 1.63 -0.63
N LYS A 6 26.47 1.80 -1.17
CA LYS A 6 27.24 3.04 -0.98
C LYS A 6 26.64 4.11 -1.89
N LEU A 7 25.74 4.91 -1.34
CA LEU A 7 25.38 6.19 -1.93
C LEU A 7 26.61 7.10 -1.84
N LYS A 8 27.24 7.38 -2.98
CA LYS A 8 28.36 8.33 -3.10
C LYS A 8 27.77 9.74 -2.98
N GLU A 9 28.35 10.55 -2.10
CA GLU A 9 28.11 12.00 -1.95
C GLU A 9 26.74 12.42 -1.35
N ILE A 10 26.50 12.07 -0.08
CA ILE A 10 25.61 12.87 0.78
C ILE A 10 26.47 13.41 1.92
N ASP A 11 26.85 14.69 1.84
CA ASP A 11 27.77 15.40 2.74
C ASP A 11 27.25 15.60 4.19
N GLY A 12 26.40 14.70 4.69
CA GLY A 12 25.90 14.70 6.07
C GLY A 12 25.12 15.94 6.50
N LYS A 13 24.94 16.93 5.60
CA LYS A 13 24.18 18.14 5.83
C LYS A 13 22.77 17.93 5.30
N ALA A 14 21.82 17.85 6.22
CA ALA A 14 20.42 17.89 5.88
C ALA A 14 20.11 19.22 5.16
N PRO A 15 19.31 19.21 4.07
CA PRO A 15 18.86 20.44 3.42
C PRO A 15 18.18 21.39 4.43
N PRO A 16 18.16 22.70 4.17
CA PRO A 16 17.45 23.65 5.02
C PRO A 16 15.99 23.22 5.21
N GLY A 17 15.56 23.00 6.46
CA GLY A 17 14.21 22.53 6.80
C GLY A 17 14.04 21.01 6.93
N VAL A 18 15.13 20.24 6.87
CA VAL A 18 15.14 18.79 7.17
C VAL A 18 15.95 18.58 8.45
N GLU A 19 15.36 17.96 9.47
CA GLU A 19 16.11 17.60 10.67
C GLU A 19 17.18 16.56 10.33
N SER A 20 18.36 16.71 10.94
CA SER A 20 19.43 15.72 10.80
C SER A 20 18.98 14.37 11.34
N ALA A 21 19.26 13.30 10.62
CA ALA A 21 19.03 11.92 11.07
C ALA A 21 19.69 11.62 12.44
N ALA A 22 20.69 12.40 12.85
CA ALA A 22 21.32 12.31 14.17
C ALA A 22 20.46 12.83 15.34
N LYS A 23 19.35 13.51 15.06
CA LYS A 23 18.40 14.03 16.06
C LYS A 23 17.10 13.21 16.15
N PHE A 24 16.92 12.22 15.28
CA PHE A 24 15.74 11.37 15.27
C PHE A 24 15.87 10.27 16.31
N ASP A 25 15.02 10.31 17.36
CA ASP A 25 14.94 9.26 18.38
C ASP A 25 13.90 8.21 17.95
N SER A 26 14.40 7.09 17.42
CA SER A 26 13.58 5.94 17.01
C SER A 26 12.97 5.15 18.18
N THR A 27 13.24 5.54 19.43
CA THR A 27 12.73 4.88 20.64
C THR A 27 11.58 5.63 21.32
N ARG A 28 11.12 6.75 20.76
CA ARG A 28 9.84 7.36 21.16
C ARG A 28 8.71 6.38 20.88
N GLY A 29 8.33 5.63 21.92
CA GLY A 29 7.20 4.72 21.86
C GLY A 29 5.91 5.47 21.56
N ASN A 30 5.06 4.88 20.72
CA ASN A 30 3.65 5.23 20.60
C ASN A 30 2.93 4.88 21.92
N SER A 31 3.21 5.62 22.99
CA SER A 31 2.35 5.66 24.17
C SER A 31 1.26 6.70 23.93
N PRO A 32 0.02 6.46 24.38
CA PRO A 32 -1.08 7.41 24.26
C PRO A 32 -0.87 8.55 25.27
N GLY A 33 0.15 9.36 25.02
CA GLY A 33 0.40 10.62 25.69
C GLY A 33 -0.12 11.78 24.84
N PRO A 34 -0.10 13.01 25.39
CA PRO A 34 -0.52 14.23 24.69
C PRO A 34 0.27 14.51 23.39
N ASP A 35 1.36 13.77 23.15
CA ASP A 35 2.22 13.85 21.96
C ASP A 35 1.81 12.89 20.83
N THR A 36 0.59 12.35 20.83
CA THR A 36 0.03 11.70 19.63
C THR A 36 -0.27 12.79 18.60
N ILE A 37 0.76 13.31 17.94
CA ILE A 37 0.61 14.25 16.83
C ILE A 37 -0.07 13.46 15.72
N ARG A 38 -1.38 13.68 15.56
CA ARG A 38 -2.01 13.40 14.27
C ARG A 38 -1.17 14.12 13.23
N ILE A 39 -0.62 13.39 12.25
CA ILE A 39 0.04 13.98 11.09
C ILE A 39 -1.05 14.61 10.20
N ASN A 40 -1.75 15.61 10.75
CA ASN A 40 -2.72 16.43 10.04
C ASN A 40 -1.99 17.57 9.31
N THR A 41 -0.77 17.90 9.73
CA THR A 41 0.05 18.96 9.15
C THR A 41 1.51 18.57 9.35
N LEU A 42 2.20 18.31 8.25
CA LEU A 42 3.65 18.15 8.29
C LEU A 42 4.26 19.54 8.51
N ASP A 43 5.07 19.69 9.56
CA ASP A 43 5.74 20.95 9.84
C ASP A 43 6.59 21.39 8.63
N GLY A 44 6.48 22.68 8.30
CA GLY A 44 7.17 23.26 7.15
C GLY A 44 6.67 22.74 5.78
N VAL A 45 5.42 22.28 5.70
CA VAL A 45 4.73 21.98 4.43
C VAL A 45 3.58 22.94 4.24
N THR A 46 3.63 23.71 3.14
CA THR A 46 2.53 24.58 2.74
C THR A 46 1.30 23.75 2.41
N ALA A 47 0.18 24.06 3.07
CA ALA A 47 -1.11 23.42 2.81
C ALA A 47 -1.53 23.60 1.34
N ASN A 48 -2.37 22.70 0.84
CA ASN A 48 -2.96 22.87 -0.49
C ASN A 48 -3.83 24.14 -0.51
N PRO A 49 -3.71 25.01 -1.54
CA PRO A 49 -4.53 26.22 -1.66
C PRO A 49 -6.03 25.98 -1.58
N THR A 50 -6.51 24.82 -2.03
CA THR A 50 -7.92 24.43 -1.92
C THR A 50 -8.10 23.24 -0.97
N PRO A 51 -9.17 23.23 -0.15
CA PRO A 51 -9.45 22.13 0.78
C PRO A 51 -9.66 20.76 0.11
N ASP A 52 -10.06 20.76 -1.17
CA ASP A 52 -10.28 19.54 -1.96
C ASP A 52 -8.99 18.79 -2.33
N GLY A 53 -7.81 19.43 -2.16
CA GLY A 53 -6.53 18.83 -2.46
C GLY A 53 -6.15 18.79 -3.95
N PHE A 54 -6.97 19.34 -4.85
CA PHE A 54 -6.73 19.28 -6.31
C PHE A 54 -5.97 20.47 -6.89
N SER A 55 -5.83 21.57 -6.14
CA SER A 55 -5.07 22.72 -6.65
C SER A 55 -3.58 22.44 -6.76
N TYR A 56 -2.95 23.12 -7.71
CA TYR A 56 -1.51 23.06 -7.97
C TYR A 56 -0.73 23.48 -6.72
N ASN A 57 -0.01 22.53 -6.12
CA ASN A 57 0.82 22.75 -4.92
C ASN A 57 2.17 22.03 -5.07
N PRO A 58 3.10 22.56 -5.90
CA PRO A 58 4.37 21.91 -6.19
C PRO A 58 5.28 21.89 -4.95
N ARG A 59 5.80 20.70 -4.63
CA ARG A 59 6.71 20.48 -3.50
C ARG A 59 7.54 19.24 -3.73
N CYS A 60 8.69 19.15 -3.07
CA CYS A 60 9.51 17.95 -3.12
C CYS A 60 8.83 16.80 -2.36
N LEU A 61 8.97 15.58 -2.88
CA LEU A 61 8.58 14.38 -2.15
C LEU A 61 9.50 14.22 -0.94
N ARG A 62 8.91 14.20 0.26
CA ARG A 62 9.61 13.88 1.51
C ARG A 62 9.28 12.46 1.91
N ARG A 63 10.28 11.72 2.41
CA ARG A 63 10.10 10.37 2.92
C ARG A 63 10.75 10.27 4.29
N ASP A 64 10.06 9.59 5.18
CA ASP A 64 10.59 9.15 6.47
C ASP A 64 10.46 7.62 6.53
N ILE A 65 11.58 6.92 6.49
CA ILE A 65 11.60 5.46 6.45
C ILE A 65 11.55 4.96 7.89
N SER A 66 10.38 4.50 8.31
CA SER A 66 10.14 4.00 9.66
C SER A 66 10.21 2.47 9.72
N GLU A 67 11.16 1.95 10.51
CA GLU A 67 11.19 0.52 10.82
C GLU A 67 9.93 0.07 11.54
N ASN A 68 9.41 0.91 12.45
CA ASN A 68 8.18 0.63 13.18
C ASN A 68 6.98 0.53 12.23
N ALA A 69 6.89 1.37 11.21
CA ALA A 69 5.83 1.25 10.20
C ALA A 69 6.00 0.00 9.32
N ALA A 70 7.23 -0.48 9.14
CA ALA A 70 7.52 -1.65 8.31
C ALA A 70 7.31 -2.99 9.02
N VAL A 71 7.10 -3.03 10.35
CA VAL A 71 6.98 -4.30 11.11
C VAL A 71 5.81 -5.17 10.65
N SER A 72 4.71 -4.54 10.23
CA SER A 72 3.51 -5.23 9.75
C SER A 72 3.71 -5.85 8.35
N THR A 73 4.78 -5.47 7.65
CA THR A 73 5.12 -5.97 6.30
C THR A 73 6.13 -7.12 6.31
N ARG A 74 6.52 -7.59 7.50
CA ARG A 74 7.51 -8.68 7.67
C ARG A 74 6.93 -10.02 7.24
N THR A 75 7.82 -10.95 6.90
CA THR A 75 7.47 -12.30 6.42
C THR A 75 6.53 -13.05 7.36
N ASN A 76 6.72 -12.96 8.68
CA ASN A 76 5.83 -13.61 9.64
C ASN A 76 4.41 -13.05 9.61
N ALA A 77 4.26 -11.73 9.47
CA ALA A 77 2.95 -11.09 9.35
C ALA A 77 2.27 -11.48 8.03
N THR A 78 3.01 -11.48 6.91
CA THR A 78 2.48 -11.93 5.61
C THR A 78 2.08 -13.40 5.61
N VAL A 79 2.89 -14.28 6.21
CA VAL A 79 2.56 -15.70 6.31
C VAL A 79 1.32 -15.88 7.18
N SER A 80 1.24 -15.20 8.33
CA SER A 80 0.04 -15.24 9.18
C SER A 80 -1.20 -14.81 8.41
N LEU A 81 -1.15 -13.66 7.72
CA LEU A 81 -2.24 -13.18 6.86
C LEU A 81 -2.71 -14.26 5.89
N LEU A 82 -1.78 -14.93 5.19
CA LEU A 82 -2.06 -15.94 4.18
C LEU A 82 -2.60 -17.27 4.73
N THR A 83 -2.29 -17.63 5.98
CA THR A 83 -2.62 -18.95 6.53
C THR A 83 -3.75 -18.95 7.55
N THR A 84 -4.18 -17.78 8.05
CA THR A 84 -5.19 -17.69 9.11
C THR A 84 -6.50 -17.01 8.70
N HIS A 85 -6.61 -16.50 7.47
CA HIS A 85 -7.81 -15.80 6.99
C HIS A 85 -8.34 -16.49 5.74
N ASP A 86 -9.44 -17.22 5.88
CA ASP A 86 -9.96 -18.08 4.80
C ASP A 86 -10.99 -17.40 3.90
N ASN A 87 -11.65 -16.35 4.40
CA ASN A 87 -12.64 -15.58 3.65
C ASN A 87 -12.09 -14.20 3.28
N ILE A 88 -12.63 -13.63 2.20
CA ILE A 88 -12.16 -12.36 1.64
C ILE A 88 -12.37 -11.17 2.57
N ALA A 89 -13.43 -11.17 3.40
CA ALA A 89 -13.72 -10.08 4.32
C ALA A 89 -12.63 -9.96 5.40
N ASP A 90 -12.31 -11.07 6.07
CA ASP A 90 -11.28 -11.06 7.11
C ASP A 90 -9.88 -10.81 6.50
N PHE A 91 -9.63 -11.39 5.32
CA PHE A 91 -8.36 -11.21 4.60
C PHE A 91 -8.11 -9.74 4.23
N GLN A 92 -9.10 -9.07 3.60
CA GLN A 92 -8.95 -7.69 3.17
C GLN A 92 -8.91 -6.72 4.37
N ASP A 93 -9.69 -6.98 5.43
CA ASP A 93 -9.73 -6.11 6.60
C ASP A 93 -8.39 -6.18 7.36
N TYR A 94 -7.85 -7.39 7.56
CA TYR A 94 -6.54 -7.56 8.19
C TYR A 94 -5.41 -6.98 7.32
N MET A 95 -5.47 -7.19 6.00
CA MET A 95 -4.50 -6.62 5.06
C MET A 95 -4.51 -5.09 5.09
N GLN A 96 -5.69 -4.46 5.10
CA GLN A 96 -5.81 -3.01 5.15
C GLN A 96 -5.37 -2.45 6.48
N ASP A 97 -5.70 -3.07 7.61
CA ASP A 97 -5.21 -2.64 8.94
C ASP A 97 -3.66 -2.70 9.02
N ILE A 98 -3.06 -3.72 8.38
CA ILE A 98 -1.60 -3.84 8.22
C ILE A 98 -0.99 -2.72 7.37
N PHE A 99 -1.72 -2.18 6.39
CA PHE A 99 -1.22 -1.19 5.41
C PHE A 99 -1.77 0.24 5.61
N ALA A 100 -2.67 0.48 6.56
CA ALA A 100 -3.42 1.74 6.74
C ALA A 100 -2.60 2.91 7.33
N GLN A 101 -1.30 3.00 7.07
CA GLN A 101 -0.45 4.05 7.61
C GLN A 101 0.06 4.99 6.50
N SER A 102 -0.57 6.17 6.44
CA SER A 102 -0.21 7.43 5.74
C SER A 102 -0.93 7.78 4.41
N ILE A 103 -1.23 9.09 4.27
CA ILE A 103 -1.94 9.84 3.19
C ILE A 103 -2.59 8.99 2.09
N LEU A 104 -3.83 8.55 2.31
CA LEU A 104 -4.61 7.69 1.41
C LEU A 104 -4.79 8.27 -0.01
N PHE A 105 -4.95 9.59 -0.12
CA PHE A 105 -5.37 10.22 -1.38
C PHE A 105 -4.20 10.63 -2.30
N ALA A 106 -3.00 10.81 -1.76
CA ALA A 106 -1.81 11.24 -2.52
C ALA A 106 -0.66 10.22 -2.46
N SER A 107 -0.92 9.01 -1.96
CA SER A 107 0.04 7.91 -1.86
C SER A 107 0.63 7.51 -3.21
N SER A 108 -0.17 7.60 -4.29
CA SER A 108 0.24 7.34 -5.68
C SER A 108 1.30 8.32 -6.22
N GLY A 109 1.47 9.49 -5.58
CA GLY A 109 2.52 10.46 -5.92
C GLY A 109 3.92 10.03 -5.43
N ASN A 110 4.01 9.06 -4.53
CA ASN A 110 5.26 8.36 -4.22
C ASN A 110 5.43 7.24 -5.25
N PRO A 111 6.62 7.02 -5.85
CA PRO A 111 6.92 5.84 -6.68
C PRO A 111 6.95 4.54 -5.86
N ALA A 112 5.85 4.24 -5.19
CA ALA A 112 5.57 3.09 -4.37
C ALA A 112 4.62 2.12 -5.11
N TRP A 113 4.60 2.11 -6.44
CA TRP A 113 3.86 1.12 -7.23
C TRP A 113 4.25 -0.32 -6.86
N LEU A 114 5.51 -0.51 -6.43
CA LEU A 114 6.02 -1.77 -5.87
C LEU A 114 5.25 -2.23 -4.62
N HIS A 115 4.71 -1.31 -3.83
CA HIS A 115 3.87 -1.64 -2.69
C HIS A 115 2.58 -2.32 -3.16
N HIS A 116 1.84 -1.72 -4.09
CA HIS A 116 0.62 -2.31 -4.63
C HIS A 116 0.88 -3.58 -5.45
N ALA A 117 2.03 -3.69 -6.14
CA ALA A 117 2.44 -4.94 -6.77
C ALA A 117 2.64 -6.06 -5.73
N ASN A 118 3.16 -5.75 -4.54
CA ASN A 118 3.28 -6.74 -3.48
C ASN A 118 1.92 -7.05 -2.80
N VAL A 119 1.03 -6.07 -2.67
CA VAL A 119 -0.36 -6.28 -2.21
C VAL A 119 -1.08 -7.25 -3.15
N ASP A 120 -1.04 -6.97 -4.45
CA ASP A 120 -1.62 -7.82 -5.49
C ASP A 120 -0.99 -9.22 -5.50
N ARG A 121 0.33 -9.32 -5.36
CA ARG A 121 1.01 -10.62 -5.20
C ARG A 121 0.49 -11.43 -4.01
N ILE A 122 0.29 -10.79 -2.86
CA ILE A 122 -0.22 -11.48 -1.66
C ILE A 122 -1.66 -11.94 -1.89
N TRP A 123 -2.50 -11.09 -2.49
CA TRP A 123 -3.86 -11.46 -2.86
C TRP A 123 -3.90 -12.61 -3.87
N TRP A 124 -3.07 -12.56 -4.91
CA TRP A 124 -2.91 -13.63 -5.88
C TRP A 124 -2.49 -14.95 -5.23
N ILE A 125 -1.53 -14.95 -4.29
CA ILE A 125 -1.15 -16.16 -3.54
C ILE A 125 -2.36 -16.69 -2.76
N TRP A 126 -3.09 -15.82 -2.06
CA TRP A 126 -4.26 -16.21 -1.27
C TRP A 126 -5.37 -16.84 -2.12
N GLN A 127 -5.67 -16.26 -3.29
CA GLN A 127 -6.65 -16.83 -4.23
C GLN A 127 -6.22 -18.22 -4.74
N ASN A 128 -4.93 -18.39 -5.07
CA ASN A 128 -4.41 -19.64 -5.62
C ASN A 128 -4.37 -20.82 -4.62
N GLN A 129 -4.57 -20.57 -3.32
CA GLN A 129 -4.71 -21.65 -2.34
C GLN A 129 -6.03 -22.43 -2.50
N ASP A 130 -7.10 -21.76 -2.95
CA ASP A 130 -8.40 -22.38 -3.25
C ASP A 130 -9.18 -21.55 -4.28
N LEU A 131 -8.84 -21.73 -5.56
CA LEU A 131 -9.45 -20.96 -6.65
C LEU A 131 -10.97 -21.14 -6.74
N ALA A 132 -11.48 -22.32 -6.39
CA ALA A 132 -12.90 -22.62 -6.53
C ALA A 132 -13.78 -21.73 -5.64
N THR A 133 -13.29 -21.37 -4.46
CA THR A 133 -14.03 -20.53 -3.52
C THR A 133 -13.53 -19.08 -3.48
N ARG A 134 -12.25 -18.84 -3.79
CA ARG A 134 -11.59 -17.55 -3.56
C ARG A 134 -11.46 -16.66 -4.79
N GLN A 135 -11.47 -17.21 -6.00
CA GLN A 135 -11.23 -16.40 -7.21
C GLN A 135 -12.26 -15.28 -7.36
N ASN A 136 -13.54 -15.60 -7.19
CA ASN A 136 -14.64 -14.65 -7.32
C ASN A 136 -15.20 -14.19 -5.95
N ALA A 137 -14.46 -14.41 -4.86
CA ALA A 137 -14.88 -14.00 -3.54
C ALA A 137 -14.83 -12.47 -3.43
N ILE A 138 -15.95 -11.86 -3.03
CA ILE A 138 -16.08 -10.42 -2.79
C ILE A 138 -16.78 -10.18 -1.45
N ALA A 139 -16.39 -9.14 -0.74
CA ALA A 139 -17.06 -8.66 0.47
C ALA A 139 -16.88 -7.16 0.63
N GLY A 140 -17.82 -6.52 1.32
CA GLY A 140 -17.83 -5.08 1.52
C GLY A 140 -18.88 -4.37 0.68
N GLN A 141 -18.68 -3.06 0.52
CA GLN A 141 -19.66 -2.14 -0.05
C GLN A 141 -18.99 -1.07 -0.90
N THR A 142 -19.79 -0.39 -1.72
CA THR A 142 -19.30 0.58 -2.71
C THR A 142 -18.80 1.91 -2.14
N HIS A 143 -19.04 2.18 -0.86
CA HIS A 143 -18.61 3.42 -0.19
C HIS A 143 -17.80 3.14 1.07
N MET A 144 -16.67 3.85 1.23
CA MET A 144 -15.83 3.74 2.44
C MET A 144 -16.52 4.22 3.72
N ALA A 145 -17.56 5.07 3.62
CA ALA A 145 -18.22 5.68 4.78
C ALA A 145 -19.29 4.80 5.46
N GLY A 146 -19.53 3.57 4.98
CA GLY A 146 -20.54 2.69 5.58
C GLY A 146 -21.97 2.87 5.04
N ASP A 147 -22.19 3.78 4.09
CA ASP A 147 -23.51 4.13 3.53
C ASP A 147 -23.77 3.59 2.10
N GLY A 148 -22.88 2.73 1.59
CA GLY A 148 -22.96 2.14 0.26
C GLY A 148 -23.88 0.92 0.18
N VAL A 149 -24.00 0.39 -1.04
CA VAL A 149 -24.65 -0.90 -1.28
C VAL A 149 -23.61 -2.03 -1.26
N PRO A 150 -24.01 -3.27 -0.94
CA PRO A 150 -23.12 -4.42 -1.05
C PRO A 150 -22.53 -4.53 -2.45
N THR A 151 -21.22 -4.73 -2.53
CA THR A 151 -20.50 -4.85 -3.80
C THR A 151 -20.94 -6.10 -4.55
N THR A 152 -21.04 -6.00 -5.88
CA THR A 152 -21.35 -7.11 -6.76
C THR A 152 -20.31 -7.28 -7.86
N LEU A 153 -20.27 -8.48 -8.45
CA LEU A 153 -19.40 -8.80 -9.59
C LEU A 153 -19.70 -7.97 -10.85
N GLU A 154 -20.89 -7.38 -10.93
CA GLU A 154 -21.35 -6.55 -12.05
C GLU A 154 -21.10 -5.05 -11.83
N ASP A 155 -20.47 -4.69 -10.71
CA ASP A 155 -20.14 -3.29 -10.41
C ASP A 155 -19.08 -2.78 -11.39
N ASP A 156 -19.34 -1.59 -11.93
CA ASP A 156 -18.44 -0.87 -12.82
C ASP A 156 -17.23 -0.31 -12.05
N GLN A 157 -16.03 -0.55 -12.57
CA GLN A 157 -14.80 -0.02 -11.98
C GLN A 157 -14.26 1.15 -12.79
N PHE A 158 -14.34 2.34 -12.19
CA PHE A 158 -14.02 3.60 -12.86
C PHE A 158 -12.57 4.04 -12.58
N PHE A 159 -11.70 3.91 -13.59
CA PHE A 159 -10.30 4.36 -13.54
C PHE A 159 -10.07 5.73 -14.20
N GLN A 160 -11.12 6.55 -14.28
CA GLN A 160 -11.13 7.88 -14.90
C GLN A 160 -10.51 7.93 -16.31
N VAL A 161 -9.47 8.74 -16.49
CA VAL A 161 -8.91 9.21 -17.76
C VAL A 161 -8.23 8.14 -18.61
N ASN A 162 -8.08 6.92 -18.10
CA ASN A 162 -7.16 5.95 -18.71
C ASN A 162 -7.79 4.80 -19.48
N GLU A 163 -9.09 4.48 -19.39
CA GLU A 163 -9.55 3.25 -20.07
C GLU A 163 -11.06 3.02 -20.18
N LYS A 164 -11.40 1.87 -20.77
CA LYS A 164 -12.72 1.23 -20.66
C LYS A 164 -13.11 1.06 -19.19
N VAL A 165 -14.40 1.00 -18.91
CA VAL A 165 -14.94 0.71 -17.59
C VAL A 165 -15.19 -0.81 -17.51
N PRO A 166 -14.26 -1.61 -16.94
CA PRO A 166 -14.47 -3.04 -16.77
C PRO A 166 -15.47 -3.32 -15.65
N LYS A 167 -16.08 -4.51 -15.70
CA LYS A 167 -16.82 -5.04 -14.56
C LYS A 167 -15.85 -5.62 -13.54
N LEU A 168 -16.23 -5.63 -12.26
CA LEU A 168 -15.39 -6.19 -11.20
C LEU A 168 -14.98 -7.64 -11.49
N LYS A 169 -15.90 -8.47 -11.99
CA LYS A 169 -15.61 -9.87 -12.35
C LYS A 169 -14.46 -10.03 -13.35
N ASP A 170 -14.27 -9.05 -14.23
CA ASP A 170 -13.24 -9.12 -15.26
C ASP A 170 -11.84 -8.89 -14.66
N LEU A 171 -11.77 -8.33 -13.44
CA LEU A 171 -10.51 -7.96 -12.78
C LEU A 171 -10.00 -9.01 -11.78
N LEU A 172 -10.78 -10.04 -11.47
CA LEU A 172 -10.48 -10.99 -10.40
C LEU A 172 -9.52 -12.13 -10.80
N THR A 173 -8.98 -12.10 -12.02
CA THR A 173 -8.01 -13.09 -12.50
C THR A 173 -6.84 -12.41 -13.21
N THR A 174 -5.62 -12.84 -12.85
CA THR A 174 -4.38 -12.37 -13.48
C THR A 174 -4.08 -13.06 -14.81
N LEU A 175 -4.86 -14.10 -15.15
CA LEU A 175 -4.74 -14.87 -16.39
C LEU A 175 -6.07 -14.79 -17.15
N GLY A 176 -6.10 -14.00 -18.23
CA GLY A 176 -7.26 -13.84 -19.10
C GLY A 176 -8.29 -12.79 -18.64
N GLY A 177 -8.02 -12.06 -17.55
CA GLY A 177 -8.90 -11.00 -17.03
C GLY A 177 -8.95 -9.79 -17.97
N ALA A 178 -10.02 -9.01 -17.88
CA ALA A 178 -10.28 -7.81 -18.70
C ALA A 178 -10.11 -8.07 -20.21
N ASP A 179 -10.83 -9.07 -20.74
CA ASP A 179 -10.73 -9.52 -22.13
C ASP A 179 -9.28 -9.89 -22.56
N GLY A 180 -8.50 -10.46 -21.64
CA GLY A 180 -7.10 -10.81 -21.87
C GLY A 180 -6.11 -9.67 -21.62
N GLY A 181 -6.56 -8.52 -21.11
CA GLY A 181 -5.69 -7.44 -20.65
C GLY A 181 -4.75 -7.87 -19.51
N PHE A 182 -5.18 -8.81 -18.68
CA PHE A 182 -4.33 -9.42 -17.65
C PHE A 182 -3.78 -10.78 -18.10
N CYS A 183 -2.46 -10.89 -18.16
CA CYS A 183 -1.74 -12.14 -18.43
C CYS A 183 -0.37 -12.13 -17.75
N TYR A 184 -0.37 -12.28 -16.42
CA TYR A 184 0.86 -12.26 -15.61
C TYR A 184 0.80 -13.23 -14.43
N ILE A 185 1.98 -13.60 -13.93
CA ILE A 185 2.16 -14.42 -12.73
C ILE A 185 3.28 -13.84 -11.87
N TYR A 186 3.23 -14.11 -10.57
CA TYR A 186 4.32 -13.77 -9.65
C TYR A 186 5.22 -14.96 -9.44
N GLN A 187 6.51 -14.82 -9.77
CA GLN A 187 7.49 -15.87 -9.58
C GLN A 187 8.45 -15.52 -8.44
N TYR A 188 8.78 -16.54 -7.64
CA TYR A 188 9.93 -16.50 -6.76
C TYR A 188 11.10 -17.19 -7.46
N SER A 189 12.14 -16.42 -7.78
CA SER A 189 13.41 -16.96 -8.27
C SER A 189 14.32 -17.20 -7.06
N HIS A 190 14.63 -18.47 -6.78
CA HIS A 190 15.66 -18.81 -5.82
C HIS A 190 17.02 -18.55 -6.47
N ASN A 191 17.76 -17.56 -5.98
CA ASN A 191 19.14 -17.33 -6.43
C ASN A 191 20.09 -18.20 -5.59
N PRO A 192 20.68 -19.28 -6.14
CA PRO A 192 21.51 -20.21 -5.36
C PRO A 192 22.85 -19.62 -4.87
N LEU A 193 23.14 -18.35 -5.18
CA LEU A 193 24.43 -17.70 -4.87
C LEU A 193 24.45 -16.83 -3.60
N SER A 194 23.44 -16.88 -2.74
CA SER A 194 23.45 -16.18 -1.43
C SER A 194 23.61 -17.12 -0.24
N ARG A 195 24.75 -17.81 -0.14
CA ARG A 195 25.25 -18.37 1.13
C ARG A 195 26.44 -17.56 1.62
#